data_AF-A0A2P6W113-F1
#
_entry.id   AF-A0A2P6W113-F1
#
_cell.length_a   1.000
_cell.length_b   1.000
_cell.length_c   1.000
_cell.angle_alpha   90.00
_cell.angle_beta   90.00
_cell.angle_gamma   90.00
#
_symmetry.space_group_name_H-M   'P 1'
#
loop_
_entity.id
_entity.type
_entity.pdbx_description
1 polymer ?
#
loop_
_entity_poly.entity_id
_entity_poly.type
_entity_poly.pdbx_seq_one_letter_code
_entity_poly.pdbx_strand_id
1 'polypeptide(L)'
;MRKQEKTSKGQINIEFLAAAGLFLIAMAGLITSSNVLPQYSSSAENMDLYLEAKTLTEQLINEKGRHSFGDGGNNWEENSSTLKNIEAIGIASDYHVIERSKLDELQTVTVGGNTGLNYSEFKNKTQVENQYRFKFVWLPTVQTNYSFQKTQPPSNPNITEPEITDPDTDPYATADNSVHYGSVDLNGLTYNMLVTSQEGVYDSLYVQQGDWDFSNSNSDEPYKPGDKINENDFYVESFQNRRNDRGSLVIFRRKIKDFGPTVNTDTQVTTFDRFAILEGEPVRIEVTAW
;
A
#
# COMPACT_ATOMS: atom_id res chain seq x y z
N MET A 1 -8.67 -61.48 -53.52
CA MET A 1 -7.81 -60.83 -52.50
C MET A 1 -8.50 -59.59 -51.96
N ARG A 2 -8.99 -59.63 -50.72
CA ARG A 2 -9.29 -58.44 -49.91
C ARG A 2 -8.61 -58.66 -48.56
N LYS A 3 -7.57 -57.88 -48.26
CA LYS A 3 -6.91 -57.86 -46.96
C LYS A 3 -7.83 -57.12 -45.99
N GLN A 4 -8.19 -57.78 -44.89
CA GLN A 4 -8.76 -57.14 -43.70
C GLN A 4 -7.65 -56.44 -42.94
N GLU A 5 -7.79 -55.14 -42.69
CA GLU A 5 -7.04 -54.45 -41.63
C GLU A 5 -7.88 -54.48 -40.35
N LYS A 6 -7.29 -55.07 -39.30
CA LYS A 6 -7.81 -55.08 -37.94
C LYS A 6 -7.52 -53.71 -37.30
N THR A 7 -8.58 -52.99 -36.94
CA THR A 7 -8.52 -51.89 -35.98
C THR A 7 -8.01 -52.41 -34.63
N SER A 8 -6.90 -51.86 -34.16
CA SER A 8 -6.34 -52.05 -32.82
C SER A 8 -7.39 -51.71 -31.75
N LYS A 9 -7.77 -52.70 -30.94
CA LYS A 9 -8.57 -52.49 -29.73
C LYS A 9 -7.61 -51.99 -28.64
N GLY A 10 -7.87 -50.79 -28.12
CA GLY A 10 -7.07 -50.17 -27.07
C GLY A 10 -6.99 -51.06 -25.82
N GLN A 11 -5.79 -51.47 -25.47
CA GLN A 11 -5.47 -51.99 -24.15
C GLN A 11 -5.59 -50.84 -23.15
N ILE A 12 -6.61 -50.90 -22.28
CA ILE A 12 -6.67 -50.05 -21.10
C ILE A 12 -5.60 -50.57 -20.13
N ASN A 13 -4.53 -49.79 -19.94
CA ASN A 13 -3.46 -50.12 -19.00
C ASN A 13 -4.04 -50.28 -17.58
N ILE A 14 -3.55 -51.28 -16.85
CA ILE A 14 -3.93 -51.56 -15.45
C ILE A 14 -3.71 -50.32 -14.57
N GLU A 15 -2.77 -49.45 -14.93
CA GLU A 15 -2.51 -48.16 -14.30
C GLU A 15 -3.70 -47.19 -14.38
N PHE A 16 -4.48 -47.21 -15.47
CA PHE A 16 -5.68 -46.39 -15.62
C PHE A 16 -6.81 -46.89 -14.72
N LEU A 17 -6.97 -48.21 -14.58
CA LEU A 17 -7.92 -48.83 -13.66
C LEU A 17 -7.52 -48.59 -12.19
N ALA A 18 -6.23 -48.60 -11.87
CA ALA A 18 -5.73 -48.28 -10.54
C ALA A 18 -5.91 -46.79 -10.18
N ALA A 19 -5.65 -45.88 -11.13
CA ALA A 19 -5.87 -44.45 -10.94
C ALA A 19 -7.36 -44.10 -10.80
N ALA A 20 -8.23 -44.71 -11.61
CA ALA A 20 -9.68 -44.56 -11.47
C ALA A 20 -10.20 -45.13 -10.14
N GLY A 21 -9.64 -46.26 -9.69
CA GLY A 21 -9.93 -46.84 -8.38
C GLY A 21 -9.53 -45.92 -7.23
N LEU A 22 -8.30 -45.36 -7.25
CA LEU A 22 -7.83 -44.40 -6.26
C LEU A 22 -8.64 -43.10 -6.25
N PHE A 23 -9.05 -42.61 -7.43
CA PHE A 23 -9.90 -41.44 -7.54
C PHE A 23 -11.29 -41.67 -6.93
N LEU A 24 -11.90 -42.84 -7.19
CA LEU A 24 -13.18 -43.21 -6.60
C LEU A 24 -13.09 -43.45 -5.09
N ILE A 25 -11.97 -43.99 -4.59
CA ILE A 25 -11.71 -44.13 -3.14
C ILE A 25 -11.49 -42.75 -2.48
N ALA A 26 -10.79 -41.83 -3.14
CA ALA A 26 -10.63 -40.45 -2.67
C ALA A 26 -11.97 -39.69 -2.65
N MET A 27 -12.79 -39.86 -3.69
CA MET A 27 -14.16 -39.31 -3.71
C MET A 27 -15.05 -39.93 -2.64
N ALA A 28 -14.99 -41.25 -2.45
CA ALA A 28 -15.75 -41.93 -1.40
C ALA A 28 -15.31 -41.47 -0.01
N GLY A 29 -14.00 -41.25 0.21
CA GLY A 29 -13.45 -40.66 1.42
C GLY A 29 -14.02 -39.27 1.71
N LEU A 30 -14.11 -38.41 0.69
CA LEU A 30 -14.72 -37.07 0.78
C LEU A 30 -16.24 -37.12 1.06
N ILE A 31 -16.94 -38.15 0.59
CA ILE A 31 -18.39 -38.32 0.81
C ILE A 31 -18.67 -38.93 2.20
N THR A 32 -17.80 -39.79 2.73
CA THR A 32 -17.96 -40.40 4.06
C THR A 32 -17.46 -39.53 5.23
N SER A 33 -16.71 -38.46 4.95
CA SER A 33 -16.38 -37.41 5.94
C SER A 33 -17.50 -36.35 6.06
N SER A 34 -18.75 -36.73 5.80
CA SER A 34 -19.92 -35.87 5.97
C SER A 34 -20.27 -35.73 7.45
N ASN A 35 -19.75 -34.68 8.08
CA ASN A 35 -20.52 -33.91 9.05
C ASN A 35 -20.15 -32.42 9.08
N VAL A 36 -19.52 -31.91 8.01
CA VAL A 36 -19.48 -30.47 7.72
C VAL A 36 -19.54 -30.33 6.20
N LEU A 37 -20.72 -29.98 5.66
CA LEU A 37 -20.78 -29.38 4.33
C LEU A 37 -19.89 -28.13 4.38
N PRO A 38 -18.93 -27.93 3.45
CA PRO A 38 -18.21 -26.67 3.37
C PRO A 38 -19.25 -25.56 3.23
N GLN A 39 -19.22 -24.55 4.10
CA GLN A 39 -20.09 -23.39 4.01
C GLN A 39 -19.77 -22.62 2.71
N TYR A 40 -20.45 -22.98 1.62
CA TYR A 40 -20.36 -22.26 0.35
C TYR A 40 -21.02 -20.86 0.43
N SER A 41 -21.90 -20.62 1.41
CA SER A 41 -22.53 -19.31 1.63
C SER A 41 -21.52 -18.24 2.04
N SER A 42 -20.61 -18.55 2.98
CA SER A 42 -19.60 -17.58 3.43
C SER A 42 -18.56 -17.27 2.35
N SER A 43 -18.23 -18.24 1.50
CA SER A 43 -17.31 -18.00 0.38
C SER A 43 -17.92 -17.11 -0.72
N ALA A 44 -19.22 -17.24 -0.98
CA ALA A 44 -19.93 -16.43 -1.96
C ALA A 44 -20.18 -15.01 -1.44
N GLU A 45 -20.67 -14.86 -0.20
CA GLU A 45 -20.89 -13.56 0.45
C GLU A 45 -19.58 -12.75 0.56
N ASN A 46 -18.46 -13.40 0.89
CA ASN A 46 -17.15 -12.75 0.91
C ASN A 46 -16.66 -12.34 -0.49
N MET A 47 -17.03 -13.11 -1.54
CA MET A 47 -16.65 -12.77 -2.91
C MET A 47 -17.48 -11.60 -3.44
N ASP A 48 -18.78 -11.55 -3.13
CA ASP A 48 -19.66 -10.43 -3.50
C ASP A 48 -19.20 -9.15 -2.80
N LEU A 49 -18.89 -9.22 -1.50
CA LEU A 49 -18.32 -8.10 -0.74
C LEU A 49 -17.00 -7.61 -1.36
N TYR A 50 -16.13 -8.54 -1.78
CA TYR A 50 -14.87 -8.21 -2.45
C TYR A 50 -15.09 -7.49 -3.77
N LEU A 51 -16.01 -7.98 -4.61
CA LEU A 51 -16.31 -7.40 -5.93
C LEU A 51 -16.94 -6.01 -5.79
N GLU A 52 -17.86 -5.82 -4.83
CA GLU A 52 -18.45 -4.52 -4.55
C GLU A 52 -17.38 -3.53 -4.04
N ALA A 53 -16.57 -3.93 -3.05
CA ALA A 53 -15.48 -3.12 -2.52
C ALA A 53 -14.45 -2.74 -3.60
N LYS A 54 -14.12 -3.69 -4.49
CA LYS A 54 -13.23 -3.45 -5.62
C LYS A 54 -13.82 -2.43 -6.59
N THR A 55 -15.03 -2.68 -7.08
CA THR A 55 -15.69 -1.82 -8.07
C THR A 55 -15.82 -0.39 -7.55
N LEU A 56 -16.23 -0.27 -6.29
CA LEU A 56 -16.41 1.02 -5.65
C LEU A 56 -15.08 1.75 -5.42
N THR A 57 -14.03 1.05 -5.01
CA THR A 57 -12.73 1.69 -4.81
C THR A 57 -12.11 2.09 -6.14
N GLU A 58 -12.23 1.25 -7.19
CA GLU A 58 -11.84 1.58 -8.55
C GLU A 58 -12.58 2.82 -9.07
N GLN A 59 -13.88 2.91 -8.83
CA GLN A 59 -14.66 4.08 -9.19
C GLN A 59 -14.15 5.33 -8.46
N LEU A 60 -13.87 5.21 -7.16
CA LEU A 60 -13.31 6.30 -6.35
C LEU A 60 -11.98 6.82 -6.90
N ILE A 61 -11.06 5.94 -7.31
CA ILE A 61 -9.70 6.33 -7.74
C ILE A 61 -9.50 6.50 -9.25
N ASN A 62 -10.51 6.22 -10.07
CA ASN A 62 -10.45 6.39 -11.53
C ASN A 62 -11.36 7.52 -12.03
N GLU A 63 -12.43 7.83 -11.31
CA GLU A 63 -13.30 8.93 -11.68
C GLU A 63 -12.81 10.26 -11.13
N LYS A 64 -13.12 11.34 -11.87
CA LYS A 64 -12.70 12.69 -11.48
C LYS A 64 -13.48 13.25 -10.30
N GLY A 65 -14.76 12.90 -10.15
CA GLY A 65 -15.62 13.38 -9.07
C GLY A 65 -15.93 14.88 -9.07
N ARG A 66 -16.50 15.36 -7.96
CA ARG A 66 -16.84 16.77 -7.70
C ARG A 66 -15.58 17.62 -7.44
N HIS A 67 -15.67 18.93 -7.69
CA HIS A 67 -14.63 19.90 -7.35
C HIS A 67 -15.30 21.17 -6.78
N SER A 68 -14.81 21.69 -5.65
CA SER A 68 -15.44 22.83 -4.96
C SER A 68 -14.94 24.23 -5.37
N PHE A 69 -13.86 24.35 -6.14
CA PHE A 69 -13.24 25.66 -6.40
C PHE A 69 -13.65 26.34 -7.72
N GLY A 70 -14.00 27.63 -7.59
CA GLY A 70 -14.21 28.59 -8.67
C GLY A 70 -12.95 29.32 -9.14
N ASP A 71 -13.10 29.99 -10.30
CA ASP A 71 -12.23 30.95 -11.01
C ASP A 71 -10.72 30.87 -10.78
N GLY A 72 -10.06 29.86 -11.37
CA GLY A 72 -8.60 29.79 -11.43
C GLY A 72 -8.03 28.78 -12.44
N GLY A 73 -7.86 29.19 -13.72
CA GLY A 73 -7.07 28.48 -14.75
C GLY A 73 -7.84 27.93 -15.97
N ASN A 74 -7.17 27.67 -17.09
CA ASN A 74 -7.86 27.61 -18.39
C ASN A 74 -8.59 26.28 -18.68
N ASN A 75 -8.69 25.37 -17.70
CA ASN A 75 -9.28 24.03 -17.82
C ASN A 75 -10.18 23.61 -16.62
N TRP A 76 -10.39 24.45 -15.60
CA TRP A 76 -11.25 24.08 -14.45
C TRP A 76 -12.75 24.30 -14.74
N GLU A 77 -13.08 25.21 -15.66
CA GLU A 77 -14.45 25.51 -16.13
C GLU A 77 -15.15 24.28 -16.75
N GLU A 78 -14.38 23.33 -17.30
CA GLU A 78 -14.96 22.10 -17.85
C GLU A 78 -15.35 21.08 -16.74
N ASN A 79 -14.75 21.18 -15.56
CA ASN A 79 -14.85 20.17 -14.49
C ASN A 79 -15.78 20.58 -13.33
N SER A 80 -15.85 21.87 -12.98
CA SER A 80 -16.67 22.37 -11.86
C SER A 80 -18.15 22.58 -12.23
N SER A 81 -18.47 22.71 -13.53
CA SER A 81 -19.81 23.08 -14.02
C SER A 81 -20.54 22.06 -14.90
N THR A 82 -19.97 20.89 -15.19
CA THR A 82 -20.72 19.84 -15.89
C THR A 82 -21.62 19.10 -14.90
N LEU A 83 -22.95 19.16 -15.12
CA LEU A 83 -23.99 18.43 -14.36
C LEU A 83 -23.65 16.95 -14.10
N LYS A 84 -22.81 16.34 -14.93
CA LYS A 84 -22.32 14.96 -14.81
C LYS A 84 -21.32 14.74 -13.66
N ASN A 85 -20.46 15.71 -13.33
CA ASN A 85 -19.48 15.58 -12.24
C ASN A 85 -20.07 15.87 -10.85
N ILE A 86 -21.23 16.56 -10.81
CA ILE A 86 -21.98 16.76 -9.57
C ILE A 86 -22.58 15.43 -9.07
N GLU A 87 -22.52 14.34 -9.83
CA GLU A 87 -23.02 13.04 -9.38
C GLU A 87 -21.92 12.04 -9.00
N ALA A 88 -20.69 12.24 -9.51
CA ALA A 88 -19.57 11.32 -9.34
C ALA A 88 -18.93 11.38 -7.95
N ILE A 89 -18.50 10.21 -7.45
CA ILE A 89 -17.85 10.04 -6.14
C ILE A 89 -16.32 10.12 -6.21
N GLY A 90 -15.75 10.19 -7.42
CA GLY A 90 -14.32 10.10 -7.65
C GLY A 90 -13.46 11.14 -6.93
N ILE A 91 -12.19 10.81 -6.72
CA ILE A 91 -11.18 11.70 -6.14
C ILE A 91 -9.95 11.86 -7.05
N ALA A 92 -10.04 11.35 -8.28
CA ALA A 92 -8.90 11.31 -9.20
C ALA A 92 -8.80 12.60 -10.03
N SER A 93 -7.60 12.89 -10.51
CA SER A 93 -7.34 13.85 -11.59
C SER A 93 -7.13 13.11 -12.93
N ASP A 94 -6.55 11.92 -12.86
CA ASP A 94 -6.32 10.96 -13.95
C ASP A 94 -6.36 9.52 -13.41
N TYR A 95 -6.27 8.49 -14.26
CA TYR A 95 -6.31 7.08 -13.88
C TYR A 95 -5.32 6.76 -12.75
N HIS A 96 -5.85 6.37 -11.58
CA HIS A 96 -5.11 6.13 -10.34
C HIS A 96 -4.32 7.32 -9.77
N VAL A 97 -4.53 8.55 -10.24
CA VAL A 97 -3.86 9.75 -9.70
C VAL A 97 -4.84 10.55 -8.85
N ILE A 98 -4.76 10.42 -7.53
CA ILE A 98 -5.58 11.12 -6.55
C ILE A 98 -5.22 12.62 -6.53
N GLU A 99 -6.25 13.45 -6.48
CA GLU A 99 -6.13 14.89 -6.28
C GLU A 99 -6.27 15.25 -4.79
N ARG A 100 -5.28 15.95 -4.20
CA ARG A 100 -5.25 16.23 -2.75
C ARG A 100 -6.48 16.99 -2.27
N SER A 101 -6.90 18.02 -3.01
CA SER A 101 -8.09 18.84 -2.73
C SER A 101 -9.35 17.97 -2.55
N LYS A 102 -9.59 17.00 -3.44
CA LYS A 102 -10.75 16.11 -3.39
C LYS A 102 -10.69 15.09 -2.25
N LEU A 103 -9.49 14.58 -1.97
CA LEU A 103 -9.29 13.71 -0.80
C LEU A 103 -9.59 14.46 0.51
N ASP A 104 -9.17 15.72 0.59
CA ASP A 104 -9.42 16.57 1.75
C ASP A 104 -10.92 16.89 1.93
N GLU A 105 -11.67 16.98 0.82
CA GLU A 105 -13.12 17.16 0.79
C GLU A 105 -13.94 15.94 1.23
N LEU A 106 -13.36 14.73 1.34
CA LEU A 106 -14.07 13.56 1.87
C LEU A 106 -14.43 13.76 3.35
N GLN A 107 -15.67 13.46 3.74
CA GLN A 107 -16.15 13.67 5.10
C GLN A 107 -16.92 12.48 5.65
N THR A 108 -16.52 11.95 6.80
CA THR A 108 -17.30 10.88 7.46
C THR A 108 -18.66 11.39 7.96
N VAL A 109 -18.73 12.63 8.44
CA VAL A 109 -19.95 13.27 8.95
C VAL A 109 -20.13 14.65 8.32
N THR A 110 -21.38 15.08 8.14
CA THR A 110 -21.68 16.44 7.68
C THR A 110 -21.37 17.43 8.79
N VAL A 111 -20.41 18.34 8.59
CA VAL A 111 -20.11 19.41 9.53
C VAL A 111 -20.38 20.76 8.87
N GLY A 112 -21.41 21.46 9.34
CA GLY A 112 -21.63 22.90 9.14
C GLY A 112 -21.40 23.47 7.73
N GLY A 113 -22.33 23.25 6.80
CA GLY A 113 -22.40 24.01 5.52
C GLY A 113 -21.34 23.69 4.48
N ASN A 114 -20.52 22.65 4.69
CA ASN A 114 -19.46 22.24 3.77
C ASN A 114 -20.01 21.49 2.54
N THR A 115 -19.38 21.67 1.38
CA THR A 115 -19.82 21.16 0.07
C THR A 115 -19.17 19.83 -0.36
N GLY A 116 -18.34 19.23 0.49
CA GLY A 116 -17.63 17.98 0.20
C GLY A 116 -18.51 16.73 0.24
N LEU A 117 -18.00 15.61 -0.31
CA LEU A 117 -18.72 14.33 -0.31
C LEU A 117 -18.73 13.72 1.10
N ASN A 118 -19.89 13.74 1.77
CA ASN A 118 -20.04 13.03 3.02
C ASN A 118 -20.40 11.55 2.82
N TYR A 119 -20.18 10.74 3.86
CA TYR A 119 -20.38 9.28 3.76
C TYR A 119 -21.83 8.86 3.46
N SER A 120 -22.83 9.58 3.99
CA SER A 120 -24.23 9.31 3.69
C SER A 120 -24.58 9.61 2.23
N GLU A 121 -24.07 10.71 1.69
CA GLU A 121 -24.18 11.03 0.26
C GLU A 121 -23.48 10.01 -0.61
N PHE A 122 -22.29 9.57 -0.20
CA PHE A 122 -21.55 8.50 -0.88
C PHE A 122 -22.40 7.22 -0.95
N LYS A 123 -22.95 6.73 0.17
CA LYS A 123 -23.84 5.55 0.17
C LYS A 123 -25.05 5.74 -0.73
N ASN A 124 -25.68 6.92 -0.69
CA ASN A 124 -26.85 7.22 -1.51
C ASN A 124 -26.51 7.27 -3.02
N LYS A 125 -25.30 7.67 -3.39
CA LYS A 125 -24.87 7.73 -4.79
C LYS A 125 -24.45 6.38 -5.33
N THR A 126 -23.71 5.61 -4.54
CA THR A 126 -23.20 4.30 -4.96
C THR A 126 -24.22 3.19 -4.80
N GLN A 127 -25.28 3.42 -4.03
CA GLN A 127 -26.32 2.43 -3.72
C GLN A 127 -25.75 1.15 -3.08
N VAL A 128 -24.59 1.25 -2.42
CA VAL A 128 -23.97 0.09 -1.79
C VAL A 128 -24.71 -0.37 -0.55
N GLU A 129 -24.85 -1.68 -0.44
CA GLU A 129 -25.59 -2.32 0.65
C GLU A 129 -24.73 -2.39 1.92
N ASN A 130 -23.44 -2.69 1.75
CA ASN A 130 -22.47 -2.85 2.84
C ASN A 130 -21.95 -1.52 3.40
N GLN A 131 -21.22 -1.60 4.51
CA GLN A 131 -20.50 -0.49 5.12
C GLN A 131 -19.02 -0.56 4.77
N TYR A 132 -18.39 0.62 4.72
CA TYR A 132 -17.02 0.78 4.25
C TYR A 132 -16.31 1.85 5.05
N ARG A 133 -15.06 1.57 5.39
CA ARG A 133 -14.11 2.55 5.90
C ARG A 133 -12.87 2.53 5.00
N PHE A 134 -12.52 3.71 4.49
CA PHE A 134 -11.32 3.96 3.70
C PHE A 134 -10.30 4.66 4.58
N LYS A 135 -9.11 4.10 4.64
CA LYS A 135 -7.96 4.73 5.28
C LYS A 135 -6.88 4.95 4.22
N PHE A 136 -6.59 6.22 3.97
CA PHE A 136 -5.60 6.65 3.00
C PHE A 136 -4.26 6.84 3.72
N VAL A 137 -3.25 6.11 3.26
CA VAL A 137 -1.90 6.10 3.79
C VAL A 137 -0.96 6.52 2.68
N TRP A 138 -0.31 7.66 2.84
CA TRP A 138 0.73 8.12 1.95
C TRP A 138 2.03 7.36 2.21
N LEU A 139 2.69 6.90 1.15
CA LEU A 139 3.87 6.05 1.20
C LEU A 139 5.07 6.68 0.46
N PRO A 140 5.57 7.86 0.89
CA PRO A 140 6.68 8.49 0.20
C PRO A 140 7.94 7.62 0.28
N THR A 141 8.69 7.60 -0.80
CA THR A 141 9.87 6.73 -0.95
C THR A 141 11.16 7.52 -1.09
N VAL A 142 12.26 6.95 -0.59
CA VAL A 142 13.58 7.57 -0.65
C VAL A 142 14.58 6.58 -1.21
N GLN A 143 15.19 6.95 -2.33
CA GLN A 143 16.24 6.17 -2.94
C GLN A 143 17.60 6.56 -2.36
N THR A 144 18.33 5.60 -1.81
CA THR A 144 19.67 5.82 -1.25
C THR A 144 20.77 5.38 -2.20
N ASN A 145 20.73 5.93 -3.42
CA ASN A 145 21.59 5.48 -4.53
C ASN A 145 23.07 5.89 -4.36
N TYR A 146 23.34 6.91 -3.55
CA TYR A 146 24.70 7.37 -3.28
C TYR A 146 25.28 6.64 -2.07
N SER A 147 26.60 6.49 -2.05
CA SER A 147 27.27 5.84 -0.94
C SER A 147 28.67 6.39 -0.66
N PHE A 148 29.15 6.10 0.54
CA PHE A 148 30.52 6.32 0.97
C PHE A 148 30.96 5.17 1.88
N GLN A 149 32.27 5.11 2.16
CA GLN A 149 32.80 4.22 3.18
C GLN A 149 32.87 4.97 4.50
N LYS A 150 32.53 4.33 5.62
CA LYS A 150 32.66 4.95 6.95
C LYS A 150 34.02 5.61 7.13
N THR A 151 34.07 6.72 7.86
CA THR A 151 35.24 7.58 8.08
C THR A 151 35.74 8.32 6.82
N GLN A 152 35.07 8.13 5.68
CA GLN A 152 35.38 8.78 4.40
C GLN A 152 34.11 9.37 3.75
N PRO A 153 33.35 10.23 4.45
CA PRO A 153 32.19 10.88 3.87
C PRO A 153 32.57 11.76 2.69
N PRO A 154 31.65 11.97 1.73
CA PRO A 154 31.88 12.90 0.64
C PRO A 154 31.99 14.33 1.19
N SER A 155 32.70 15.20 0.45
CA SER A 155 32.74 16.63 0.74
C SER A 155 31.54 17.40 0.17
N ASN A 156 30.74 16.75 -0.69
CA ASN A 156 29.52 17.30 -1.25
C ASN A 156 28.48 16.17 -1.50
N PRO A 157 27.37 16.10 -0.74
CA PRO A 157 27.11 16.93 0.44
C PRO A 157 28.18 16.71 1.53
N ASN A 158 28.44 17.70 2.38
CA ASN A 158 29.39 17.57 3.49
C ASN A 158 28.71 16.80 4.63
N ILE A 159 28.92 15.48 4.68
CA ILE A 159 28.26 14.60 5.65
C ILE A 159 29.11 14.48 6.91
N THR A 160 28.53 14.80 8.07
CA THR A 160 29.05 14.39 9.38
C THR A 160 28.39 13.08 9.78
N GLU A 161 29.19 12.05 10.04
CA GLU A 161 28.69 10.73 10.47
C GLU A 161 28.09 10.77 11.88
N PRO A 162 27.20 9.83 12.24
CA PRO A 162 26.70 9.65 13.61
C PRO A 162 27.84 9.52 14.63
N GLU A 163 27.63 10.08 15.83
CA GLU A 163 28.60 9.94 16.92
C GLU A 163 28.61 8.50 17.44
N ILE A 164 29.80 7.90 17.50
CA ILE A 164 29.98 6.54 18.03
C ILE A 164 30.20 6.63 19.53
N THR A 165 29.24 6.12 20.30
CA THR A 165 29.32 6.12 21.77
C THR A 165 30.14 4.95 22.32
N ASP A 166 29.97 3.76 21.76
CA ASP A 166 30.73 2.54 22.07
C ASP A 166 31.01 1.75 20.78
N PRO A 167 32.28 1.62 20.34
CA PRO A 167 32.63 0.95 19.09
C PRO A 167 32.14 -0.51 18.97
N ASP A 168 31.95 -1.21 20.09
CA ASP A 168 31.59 -2.62 20.09
C ASP A 168 30.06 -2.85 20.07
N THR A 169 29.27 -1.84 20.41
CA THR A 169 27.81 -1.96 20.56
C THR A 169 27.00 -0.94 19.76
N ASP A 170 27.63 0.15 19.33
CA ASP A 170 26.98 1.21 18.58
C ASP A 170 26.47 0.68 17.22
N PRO A 171 25.18 0.88 16.88
CA PRO A 171 24.60 0.38 15.64
C PRO A 171 25.29 0.94 14.38
N TYR A 172 25.80 2.17 14.45
CA TYR A 172 26.55 2.75 13.35
C TYR A 172 27.92 2.09 13.27
N ALA A 173 28.65 1.96 14.38
CA ALA A 173 29.99 1.36 14.39
C ALA A 173 29.98 -0.09 13.90
N THR A 174 29.03 -0.90 14.38
CA THR A 174 28.92 -2.34 14.12
C THR A 174 28.34 -2.70 12.75
N ALA A 175 27.71 -1.75 12.05
CA ALA A 175 27.21 -1.97 10.69
C ALA A 175 28.34 -2.29 9.68
N ASP A 176 27.97 -2.70 8.47
CA ASP A 176 28.90 -2.84 7.36
C ASP A 176 29.57 -1.51 7.01
N ASN A 177 30.72 -1.56 6.32
CA ASN A 177 31.51 -0.37 6.03
C ASN A 177 30.87 0.58 4.99
N SER A 178 29.88 0.12 4.24
CA SER A 178 29.20 0.90 3.21
C SER A 178 27.99 1.61 3.78
N VAL A 179 27.96 2.94 3.63
CA VAL A 179 26.83 3.77 4.08
C VAL A 179 26.16 4.34 2.85
N HIS A 180 24.85 4.19 2.77
CA HIS A 180 24.04 4.70 1.68
C HIS A 180 23.27 5.94 2.12
N TYR A 181 23.03 6.88 1.20
CA TYR A 181 22.37 8.13 1.56
C TYR A 181 21.47 8.68 0.47
N GLY A 182 20.52 9.49 0.91
CA GLY A 182 19.54 10.17 0.07
C GLY A 182 18.78 11.23 0.85
N SER A 183 17.89 11.95 0.19
CA SER A 183 17.07 12.99 0.80
C SER A 183 15.64 12.95 0.25
N VAL A 184 14.71 13.48 1.03
CA VAL A 184 13.30 13.60 0.63
C VAL A 184 12.68 14.83 1.26
N ASP A 185 11.76 15.46 0.53
CA ASP A 185 10.95 16.55 1.05
C ASP A 185 9.64 16.00 1.61
N LEU A 186 9.46 16.11 2.92
CA LEU A 186 8.24 15.70 3.61
C LEU A 186 7.60 16.92 4.27
N ASN A 187 6.38 17.27 3.86
CA ASN A 187 5.66 18.46 4.34
C ASN A 187 6.46 19.77 4.19
N GLY A 188 7.20 19.93 3.10
CA GLY A 188 7.99 21.15 2.84
C GLY A 188 9.28 21.26 3.66
N LEU A 189 9.66 20.20 4.38
CA LEU A 189 10.95 20.09 5.06
C LEU A 189 11.78 18.99 4.39
N THR A 190 13.03 19.32 4.09
CA THR A 190 13.99 18.36 3.55
C THR A 190 14.57 17.53 4.68
N TYR A 191 14.47 16.21 4.54
CA TYR A 191 15.07 15.23 5.43
C TYR A 191 16.20 14.51 4.69
N ASN A 192 17.40 14.57 5.27
CA ASN A 192 18.57 13.85 4.82
C ASN A 192 18.68 12.54 5.59
N MET A 193 19.14 11.49 4.92
CA MET A 193 19.08 10.13 5.44
C MET A 193 20.37 9.37 5.19
N LEU A 194 20.81 8.64 6.21
CA LEU A 194 21.80 7.58 6.07
C LEU A 194 21.13 6.23 6.32
N VAL A 195 21.48 5.25 5.50
CA VAL A 195 21.07 3.87 5.68
C VAL A 195 22.31 3.00 5.77
N THR A 196 22.36 2.19 6.83
CA THR A 196 23.42 1.24 7.08
C THR A 196 22.88 -0.19 6.96
N SER A 197 23.77 -1.13 6.64
CA SER A 197 23.43 -2.56 6.59
C SER A 197 24.09 -3.32 7.72
N GLN A 198 23.42 -4.37 8.20
CA GLN A 198 24.02 -5.40 9.03
C GLN A 198 23.94 -6.72 8.27
N GLU A 199 25.08 -7.41 8.12
CA GLU A 199 25.17 -8.67 7.38
C GLU A 199 24.66 -8.56 5.92
N GLY A 200 24.86 -7.39 5.28
CA GLY A 200 24.40 -7.11 3.93
C GLY A 200 22.91 -6.79 3.77
N VAL A 201 22.16 -6.67 4.88
CA VAL A 201 20.75 -6.27 4.88
C VAL A 201 20.62 -4.85 5.39
N TYR A 202 20.09 -3.93 4.58
CA TYR A 202 19.74 -2.58 4.99
C TYR A 202 18.46 -2.60 5.83
N ASP A 203 18.57 -2.18 7.09
CA ASP A 203 17.47 -2.19 8.07
C ASP A 203 17.54 -1.05 9.09
N SER A 204 18.55 -0.19 8.99
CA SER A 204 18.87 0.85 9.97
C SER A 204 18.92 2.21 9.28
N LEU A 205 18.18 3.19 9.81
CA LEU A 205 18.02 4.52 9.23
C LEU A 205 18.40 5.62 10.22
N TYR A 206 19.25 6.54 9.81
CA TYR A 206 19.49 7.80 10.50
C TYR A 206 18.81 8.92 9.72
N VAL A 207 18.11 9.82 10.40
CA VAL A 207 17.35 10.91 9.79
C VAL A 207 17.76 12.23 10.42
N GLN A 208 18.06 13.22 9.57
CA GLN A 208 18.38 14.58 9.97
C GLN A 208 17.58 15.58 9.12
N GLN A 209 17.08 16.65 9.73
CA GLN A 209 16.32 17.67 9.01
C GLN A 209 17.23 18.83 8.56
N GLY A 210 17.23 19.13 7.26
CA GLY A 210 17.92 20.28 6.69
C GLY A 210 19.40 20.06 6.40
N ASP A 211 20.22 19.82 7.42
CA ASP A 211 21.66 19.63 7.27
C ASP A 211 22.06 18.14 7.16
N TRP A 212 23.31 17.91 6.77
CA TRP A 212 23.93 16.58 6.68
C TRP A 212 24.77 16.30 7.93
N ASP A 213 24.33 16.80 9.09
CA ASP A 213 25.00 16.60 10.37
C ASP A 213 24.28 15.55 11.22
N PHE A 214 24.77 14.31 11.16
CA PHE A 214 24.17 13.20 11.92
C PHE A 214 24.79 13.03 13.31
N SER A 215 25.79 13.85 13.71
CA SER A 215 26.39 13.72 15.04
C SER A 215 25.41 14.08 16.16
N ASN A 216 24.41 14.91 15.86
CA ASN A 216 23.38 15.36 16.79
C ASN A 216 21.99 14.78 16.45
N SER A 217 21.92 13.67 15.70
CA SER A 217 20.62 13.15 15.27
C SER A 217 19.74 12.90 16.49
N ASN A 218 18.48 13.34 16.46
CA ASN A 218 17.54 13.34 17.59
C ASN A 218 17.19 11.95 18.17
N SER A 219 17.90 10.91 17.74
CA SER A 219 17.75 9.53 18.18
C SER A 219 19.14 8.96 18.41
N ASP A 220 19.40 8.54 19.65
CA ASP A 220 20.64 7.82 20.02
C ASP A 220 20.75 6.45 19.29
N GLU A 221 19.64 5.98 18.71
CA GLU A 221 19.55 4.74 17.94
C GLU A 221 19.01 4.99 16.52
N PRO A 222 19.41 4.20 15.50
CA PRO A 222 18.80 4.28 14.18
C PRO A 222 17.34 3.84 14.20
N TYR A 223 16.51 4.51 13.41
CA TYR A 223 15.11 4.16 13.18
C TYR A 223 14.98 2.83 12.44
N LYS A 224 13.97 2.04 12.85
CA LYS A 224 13.59 0.74 12.32
C LYS A 224 12.13 0.74 11.84
N PRO A 225 11.67 -0.30 11.11
CA PRO A 225 10.28 -0.37 10.68
C PRO A 225 9.32 -0.28 11.86
N GLY A 226 8.36 0.63 11.77
CA GLY A 226 7.40 0.96 12.84
C GLY A 226 7.77 2.19 13.66
N ASP A 227 9.00 2.68 13.60
CA ASP A 227 9.43 3.85 14.38
C ASP A 227 8.95 5.16 13.75
N LYS A 228 8.67 6.14 14.60
CA LYS A 228 8.21 7.48 14.23
C LYS A 228 9.41 8.43 14.10
N ILE A 229 9.60 9.04 12.93
CA ILE A 229 10.81 9.84 12.61
C ILE A 229 10.67 11.35 12.87
N ASN A 230 9.49 11.84 13.26
CA ASN A 230 9.24 13.24 13.62
C ASN A 230 7.86 13.44 14.28
N GLU A 231 7.53 14.67 14.70
CA GLU A 231 6.20 15.02 15.24
C GLU A 231 5.06 14.91 14.21
N ASN A 232 5.35 14.93 12.90
CA ASN A 232 4.38 14.96 11.80
C ASN A 232 3.79 13.59 11.42
N ASP A 233 3.84 12.61 12.32
CA ASP A 233 3.30 11.25 12.16
C ASP A 233 3.84 10.46 10.95
N PHE A 234 5.10 10.71 10.56
CA PHE A 234 5.79 9.81 9.64
C PHE A 234 6.43 8.65 10.38
N TYR A 235 6.17 7.45 9.89
CA TYR A 235 6.77 6.23 10.40
C TYR A 235 7.60 5.57 9.30
N VAL A 236 8.66 4.87 9.67
CA VAL A 236 9.34 3.96 8.75
C VAL A 236 8.40 2.78 8.49
N GLU A 237 7.99 2.56 7.25
CA GLU A 237 7.18 1.39 6.88
C GLU A 237 8.08 0.18 6.64
N SER A 238 9.14 0.34 5.84
CA SER A 238 10.04 -0.75 5.47
C SER A 238 11.29 -0.28 4.74
N PHE A 239 12.25 -1.20 4.61
CA PHE A 239 13.41 -1.09 3.73
C PHE A 239 13.28 -2.13 2.61
N GLN A 240 13.31 -1.68 1.36
CA GLN A 240 13.40 -2.59 0.23
C GLN A 240 14.87 -2.72 -0.18
N ASN A 241 15.45 -3.86 0.17
CA ASN A 241 16.78 -4.27 -0.26
C ASN A 241 16.75 -4.63 -1.75
N ARG A 242 17.59 -3.98 -2.56
CA ARG A 242 17.59 -4.16 -4.02
C ARG A 242 18.81 -4.97 -4.43
N ARG A 243 18.58 -6.12 -5.08
CA ARG A 243 19.66 -7.03 -5.48
C ARG A 243 20.59 -6.45 -6.55
N ASN A 244 20.04 -5.62 -7.45
CA ASN A 244 20.75 -5.11 -8.62
C ASN A 244 21.07 -3.61 -8.54
N ASP A 245 20.58 -2.93 -7.50
CA ASP A 245 20.79 -1.49 -7.30
C ASP A 245 21.54 -1.26 -6.00
N ARG A 246 22.30 -0.18 -5.95
CA ARG A 246 23.02 0.23 -4.74
C ARG A 246 22.06 0.77 -3.69
N GLY A 247 22.31 0.43 -2.42
CA GLY A 247 21.53 0.89 -1.27
C GLY A 247 20.14 0.29 -1.16
N SER A 248 19.30 0.94 -0.36
CA SER A 248 17.90 0.55 -0.15
C SER A 248 16.93 1.60 -0.68
N LEU A 249 15.70 1.18 -0.93
CA LEU A 249 14.56 2.08 -0.97
C LEU A 249 13.98 2.13 0.45
N VAL A 250 13.98 3.30 1.06
CA VAL A 250 13.30 3.52 2.35
C VAL A 250 11.88 3.94 2.04
N ILE A 251 10.91 3.26 2.65
CA ILE A 251 9.49 3.56 2.49
C ILE A 251 9.00 4.12 3.81
N PHE A 252 8.46 5.33 3.78
CA PHE A 252 7.76 5.90 4.92
C PHE A 252 6.26 5.63 4.80
N ARG A 253 5.55 5.77 5.91
CA ARG A 253 4.10 5.85 5.91
C ARG A 253 3.61 7.02 6.73
N ARG A 254 2.53 7.63 6.27
CA ARG A 254 1.74 8.60 7.04
C ARG A 254 0.27 8.42 6.71
N LYS A 255 -0.56 8.32 7.75
CA LYS A 255 -2.01 8.38 7.55
C LYS A 255 -2.41 9.80 7.17
N ILE A 256 -3.08 9.95 6.04
CA ILE A 256 -3.51 11.27 5.54
C ILE A 256 -5.01 11.49 5.70
N LYS A 257 -5.83 10.43 5.63
CA LYS A 257 -7.29 10.57 5.74
C LYS A 257 -7.96 9.26 6.18
N ASP A 258 -9.02 9.40 6.98
CA ASP A 258 -10.03 8.36 7.18
C ASP A 258 -11.36 8.85 6.60
N PHE A 259 -12.09 7.98 5.89
CA PHE A 259 -13.41 8.25 5.34
C PHE A 259 -14.34 7.07 5.59
N GLY A 260 -15.50 7.31 6.18
CA GLY A 260 -16.48 6.28 6.55
C GLY A 260 -16.54 6.00 8.05
N PRO A 261 -17.57 5.25 8.49
CA PRO A 261 -17.87 5.04 9.90
C PRO A 261 -16.80 4.21 10.60
N THR A 262 -16.75 4.35 11.93
CA THR A 262 -15.92 3.51 12.77
C THR A 262 -16.51 2.11 12.86
N VAL A 263 -15.67 1.09 12.72
CA VAL A 263 -16.02 -0.32 12.88
C VAL A 263 -16.16 -0.64 14.36
N ASN A 264 -17.25 -1.30 14.74
CA ASN A 264 -17.41 -1.84 16.09
C ASN A 264 -16.52 -3.07 16.29
N THR A 265 -15.98 -3.26 17.49
CA THR A 265 -15.03 -4.35 17.79
C THR A 265 -15.56 -5.76 17.54
N ASP A 266 -16.89 -5.93 17.58
CA ASP A 266 -17.54 -7.24 17.48
C ASP A 266 -18.00 -7.57 16.05
N THR A 267 -17.73 -6.67 15.10
CA THR A 267 -18.12 -6.84 13.70
C THR A 267 -17.05 -7.64 12.95
N GLN A 268 -17.48 -8.71 12.27
CA GLN A 268 -16.61 -9.41 11.33
C GLN A 268 -16.38 -8.51 10.12
N VAL A 269 -15.11 -8.20 9.85
CA VAL A 269 -14.74 -7.30 8.76
C VAL A 269 -13.80 -7.99 7.79
N THR A 270 -13.82 -7.51 6.55
CA THR A 270 -12.83 -7.87 5.54
C THR A 270 -12.07 -6.63 5.12
N THR A 271 -10.74 -6.71 5.09
CA THR A 271 -9.87 -5.59 4.72
C THR A 271 -9.16 -5.88 3.41
N PHE A 272 -9.07 -4.88 2.54
CA PHE A 272 -8.40 -4.96 1.25
C PHE A 272 -7.50 -3.76 1.04
N ASP A 273 -6.32 -3.98 0.49
CA ASP A 273 -5.44 -2.91 0.05
C ASP A 273 -5.67 -2.58 -1.42
N ARG A 274 -5.71 -1.29 -1.73
CA ARG A 274 -5.65 -0.75 -3.09
C ARG A 274 -4.55 0.31 -3.15
N PHE A 275 -4.06 0.58 -4.35
CA PHE A 275 -2.94 1.49 -4.57
C PHE A 275 -3.30 2.55 -5.61
N ALA A 276 -2.87 3.77 -5.33
CA ALA A 276 -2.99 4.92 -6.19
C ALA A 276 -1.74 5.80 -6.06
N ILE A 277 -1.72 6.93 -6.75
CA ILE A 277 -0.63 7.92 -6.74
C ILE A 277 -1.19 9.24 -6.22
N LEU A 278 -0.48 9.90 -5.32
CA LEU A 278 -0.75 11.27 -4.86
C LEU A 278 0.55 12.06 -4.97
N GLU A 279 0.54 13.13 -5.77
CA GLU A 279 1.70 14.02 -5.95
C GLU A 279 2.97 13.27 -6.40
N GLY A 280 2.80 12.25 -7.24
CA GLY A 280 3.90 11.43 -7.76
C GLY A 280 4.33 10.27 -6.86
N GLU A 281 3.82 10.21 -5.63
CA GLU A 281 4.18 9.18 -4.65
C GLU A 281 3.04 8.17 -4.41
N PRO A 282 3.34 6.93 -4.02
CA PRO A 282 2.31 5.91 -3.78
C PRO A 282 1.40 6.25 -2.60
N VAL A 283 0.13 5.86 -2.72
CA VAL A 283 -0.87 5.85 -1.64
C VAL A 283 -1.45 4.46 -1.53
N ARG A 284 -1.45 3.90 -0.31
CA ARG A 284 -2.22 2.71 0.04
C ARG A 284 -3.58 3.14 0.58
N ILE A 285 -4.63 2.55 0.04
CA ILE A 285 -6.01 2.71 0.49
C ILE A 285 -6.40 1.39 1.14
N GLU A 286 -6.44 1.39 2.47
CA GLU A 286 -6.93 0.27 3.27
C GLU A 286 -8.46 0.39 3.31
N VAL A 287 -9.16 -0.54 2.67
CA VAL A 287 -10.62 -0.58 2.58
C VAL A 287 -11.14 -1.68 3.50
N THR A 288 -11.77 -1.30 4.59
CA THR A 288 -12.46 -2.22 5.50
C THR A 288 -13.94 -2.27 5.16
N ALA A 289 -14.49 -3.45 4.89
CA ALA A 289 -15.88 -3.68 4.51
C ALA A 289 -16.57 -4.66 5.48
N TRP A 290 -17.86 -4.42 5.78
CA TRP A 290 -18.69 -5.22 6.68
C TRP A 290 -20.19 -4.97 6.51
#